data_AF-A0AAW5KAG4-F1
#
_entry.id   AF-A0AAW5KAG4-F1
#
_cell.length_a   1.000
_cell.length_b   1.000
_cell.length_c   1.000
_cell.angle_alpha   90.00
_cell.angle_beta   90.00
_cell.angle_gamma   90.00
#
_symmetry.space_group_name_H-M   'P 1'
#
loop_
_entity.id
_entity.type
_entity.pdbx_description
1 polymer ?
#
loop_
_entity_poly.entity_id
_entity_poly.type
_entity_poly.pdbx_seq_one_letter_code
_entity_poly.pdbx_strand_id
1 'polypeptide(L)'
;PGGCVETNLAGKLRAYSALADINLGSVMEFVLLNGKCRKTGKLAGAQTGDPLTFASFDDLLNAVKQQLRYVIKVVVKASHIIDDICLERPVPALSLSFEECVENAKDYAWGGAKYNTGNGIICIGVSDLINSVAAVKHLVYDTKSVTMKQLLDALAGDFQDAPEI
;
A
#
# COMPACT_ATOMS: atom_id res chain seq x y z
N PRO A 1 -9.82 1.74 -21.90
CA PRO A 1 -9.39 1.82 -20.48
C PRO A 1 -10.63 1.88 -19.60
N GLY A 2 -10.60 1.25 -18.43
CA GLY A 2 -11.65 1.35 -17.42
C GLY A 2 -11.26 2.37 -16.37
N GLY A 3 -11.59 3.65 -16.60
CA GLY A 3 -11.14 4.73 -15.73
C GLY A 3 -9.85 5.39 -16.22
N CYS A 4 -8.87 5.54 -15.33
CA CYS A 4 -7.65 6.30 -15.57
C CYS A 4 -6.72 5.61 -16.57
N VAL A 5 -6.23 4.41 -16.22
CA VAL A 5 -5.19 3.68 -16.97
C VAL A 5 -5.39 2.17 -16.96
N GLU A 6 -6.45 1.68 -16.30
CA GLU A 6 -6.69 0.27 -16.11
C GLU A 6 -7.12 -0.38 -17.43
N THR A 7 -6.40 -1.42 -17.85
CA THR A 7 -6.78 -2.20 -19.01
C THR A 7 -8.10 -2.91 -18.73
N ASN A 8 -9.09 -2.72 -19.61
CA ASN A 8 -10.41 -3.30 -19.46
C ASN A 8 -10.93 -3.85 -20.79
N LEU A 9 -11.71 -4.93 -20.71
CA LEU A 9 -12.45 -5.50 -21.83
C LEU A 9 -13.96 -5.29 -21.61
N ALA A 10 -14.51 -4.30 -22.33
CA ALA A 10 -15.89 -3.87 -22.19
C ALA A 10 -16.88 -5.04 -22.31
N GLY A 11 -17.83 -5.11 -21.38
CA GLY A 11 -18.90 -6.12 -21.34
C GLY A 11 -18.44 -7.55 -21.04
N LYS A 12 -17.15 -7.78 -20.75
CA LYS A 12 -16.61 -9.13 -20.50
C LYS A 12 -15.76 -9.24 -19.23
N LEU A 13 -15.01 -8.19 -18.89
CA LEU A 13 -14.15 -8.18 -17.72
C LEU A 13 -14.83 -7.48 -16.53
N ARG A 14 -15.08 -8.24 -15.47
CA ARG A 14 -15.28 -7.69 -14.12
C ARG A 14 -13.92 -7.45 -13.50
N ALA A 15 -13.60 -6.18 -13.28
CA ALA A 15 -12.38 -5.75 -12.62
C ALA A 15 -12.68 -4.60 -11.67
N TYR A 16 -12.37 -4.78 -10.39
CA TYR A 16 -12.39 -3.68 -9.42
C TYR A 16 -10.99 -3.06 -9.36
N SER A 17 -10.87 -1.81 -9.81
CA SER A 17 -9.59 -1.10 -9.92
C SER A 17 -8.81 -1.07 -8.60
N ALA A 18 -9.49 -0.72 -7.51
CA ALA A 18 -8.90 -0.61 -6.20
C ALA A 18 -9.95 -0.84 -5.12
N LEU A 19 -9.62 -1.62 -4.10
CA LEU A 19 -10.35 -1.59 -2.82
C LEU A 19 -9.74 -0.58 -1.84
N ALA A 20 -8.47 -0.27 -2.03
CA ALA A 20 -7.66 0.55 -1.16
C ALA A 20 -6.40 1.02 -1.90
N ASP A 21 -5.88 2.13 -1.38
CA ASP A 21 -4.62 2.71 -1.81
C ASP A 21 -3.61 2.60 -0.66
N ILE A 22 -2.43 2.07 -0.96
CA ILE A 22 -1.29 2.03 -0.05
C ILE A 22 -0.34 3.17 -0.40
N ASN A 23 -0.14 4.09 0.55
CA ASN A 23 0.93 5.08 0.45
C ASN A 23 2.28 4.44 0.79
N LEU A 24 3.10 4.18 -0.24
CA LEU A 24 4.42 3.57 -0.08
C LEU A 24 5.42 4.50 0.63
N GLY A 25 5.30 5.82 0.50
CA GLY A 25 6.11 6.76 1.28
C GLY A 25 5.88 6.59 2.79
N SER A 26 4.63 6.36 3.20
CA SER A 26 4.29 6.13 4.62
C SER A 26 4.87 4.83 5.20
N VAL A 27 5.23 3.87 4.35
CA VAL A 27 5.90 2.63 4.80
C VAL A 27 7.25 2.96 5.45
N MET A 28 7.99 3.93 4.90
CA MET A 28 9.25 4.38 5.50
C MET A 28 9.02 5.08 6.83
N GLU A 29 7.98 5.91 6.95
CA GLU A 29 7.59 6.49 8.25
C GLU A 29 7.36 5.38 9.29
N PHE A 30 6.59 4.34 8.93
CA PHE A 30 6.31 3.25 9.86
C PHE A 30 7.56 2.45 10.23
N VAL A 31 8.50 2.25 9.33
CA VAL A 31 9.79 1.62 9.69
C VAL A 31 10.58 2.49 10.66
N LEU A 32 10.68 3.79 10.37
CA LEU A 32 11.44 4.76 11.18
C LEU A 32 10.77 5.13 12.50
N LEU A 33 9.49 4.81 12.68
CA LEU A 33 8.73 5.05 13.91
C LEU A 33 8.19 3.76 14.54
N ASN A 34 8.76 2.60 14.17
CA ASN A 34 8.40 1.29 14.70
C ASN A 34 6.87 1.03 14.73
N GLY A 35 6.22 1.30 13.60
CA GLY A 35 4.80 1.09 13.35
C GLY A 35 3.88 2.23 13.77
N LYS A 36 4.40 3.33 14.33
CA LYS A 36 3.57 4.48 14.73
C LYS A 36 3.34 5.46 13.57
N CYS A 37 2.10 5.92 13.43
CA CYS A 37 1.76 7.02 12.55
C CYS A 37 2.10 8.35 13.22
N ARG A 38 2.91 9.19 12.57
CA ARG A 38 3.36 10.47 13.14
C ARG A 38 2.18 11.41 13.44
N LYS A 39 1.19 11.45 12.55
CA LYS A 39 0.02 12.34 12.68
C LYS A 39 -0.89 12.00 13.86
N THR A 40 -1.01 10.72 14.22
CA THR A 40 -1.98 10.27 15.23
C THR A 40 -1.32 9.78 16.52
N GLY A 41 -0.02 9.49 16.49
CA GLY A 41 0.71 8.83 17.58
C GLY A 41 0.33 7.37 17.81
N LYS A 42 -0.65 6.84 17.05
CA LYS A 42 -1.17 5.47 17.20
C LYS A 42 -0.36 4.48 16.37
N LEU A 43 -0.35 3.23 16.82
CA LEU A 43 0.16 2.12 16.01
C LEU A 43 -0.76 1.91 14.80
N ALA A 44 -0.18 2.03 13.61
CA ALA A 44 -0.84 1.84 12.32
C ALA A 44 -0.10 0.84 11.42
N GLY A 45 1.14 0.50 11.78
CA GLY A 45 2.00 -0.46 11.12
C GLY A 45 2.41 -1.64 11.99
N ALA A 46 3.28 -2.50 11.46
CA ALA A 46 3.94 -3.52 12.24
C ALA A 46 5.05 -2.89 13.07
N GLN A 47 5.33 -3.47 14.22
CA GLN A 47 6.51 -3.12 15.02
C GLN A 47 7.72 -3.87 14.47
N THR A 48 8.43 -3.26 13.52
CA THR A 48 9.57 -3.87 12.81
C THR A 48 10.91 -3.72 13.53
N GLY A 49 10.92 -3.19 14.76
CA GLY A 49 12.11 -2.95 15.56
C GLY A 49 12.43 -1.46 15.69
N ASP A 50 13.30 -1.13 16.65
CA ASP A 50 13.81 0.23 16.83
C ASP A 50 14.85 0.53 15.74
N PRO A 51 14.63 1.54 14.87
CA PRO A 51 15.57 1.88 13.81
C PRO A 51 16.96 2.26 14.31
N LEU A 52 17.10 2.74 15.56
CA LEU A 52 18.41 3.02 16.16
C LEU A 52 19.26 1.76 16.37
N THR A 53 18.64 0.58 16.34
CA THR A 53 19.31 -0.72 16.50
C THR A 53 19.67 -1.38 15.18
N PHE A 54 19.29 -0.81 14.04
CA PHE A 54 19.59 -1.37 12.72
C PHE A 54 21.06 -1.16 12.34
N ALA A 55 21.86 -2.20 12.53
CA ALA A 55 23.31 -2.17 12.31
C ALA A 55 23.70 -2.13 10.82
N SER A 56 22.81 -2.59 9.93
CA SER A 56 23.05 -2.68 8.50
C SER A 56 21.88 -2.17 7.65
N PHE A 57 22.16 -1.86 6.39
CA PHE A 57 21.11 -1.55 5.42
C PHE A 57 20.14 -2.73 5.21
N ASP A 58 20.62 -3.97 5.34
CA ASP A 58 19.78 -5.15 5.22
C ASP A 58 18.76 -5.24 6.36
N ASP A 59 19.09 -4.80 7.57
CA ASP A 59 18.13 -4.70 8.69
C ASP A 59 17.00 -3.73 8.35
N LEU A 60 17.34 -2.54 7.85
CA LEU A 60 16.36 -1.55 7.38
C LEU A 60 15.50 -2.11 6.25
N LEU A 61 16.11 -2.71 5.23
CA LEU A 61 15.39 -3.24 4.07
C LEU A 61 14.47 -4.40 4.47
N ASN A 62 14.89 -5.22 5.43
CA ASN A 62 14.05 -6.27 6.01
C ASN A 62 12.85 -5.67 6.77
N ALA A 63 13.05 -4.62 7.56
CA ALA A 63 11.97 -3.89 8.21
C ALA A 63 10.97 -3.31 7.19
N VAL A 64 11.44 -2.70 6.10
CA VAL A 64 10.58 -2.22 4.99
C VAL A 64 9.74 -3.35 4.39
N LYS A 65 10.38 -4.49 4.08
CA LYS A 65 9.67 -5.66 3.54
C LYS A 65 8.64 -6.23 4.54
N GLN A 66 8.96 -6.25 5.83
CA GLN A 66 8.01 -6.68 6.87
C GLN A 66 6.82 -5.73 6.96
N GLN A 67 7.06 -4.41 6.90
CA GLN A 67 6.02 -3.41 6.94
C GLN A 67 5.09 -3.49 5.72
N LEU A 68 5.63 -3.65 4.50
CA LEU A 68 4.85 -3.90 3.29
C LEU A 68 3.98 -5.15 3.41
N ARG A 69 4.56 -6.27 3.88
CA ARG A 69 3.81 -7.52 4.09
C ARG A 69 2.65 -7.32 5.07
N TYR A 70 2.87 -6.59 6.16
CA TYR A 70 1.83 -6.30 7.13
C TYR A 70 0.69 -5.48 6.51
N VAL A 71 1.00 -4.34 5.88
CA VAL A 71 -0.01 -3.44 5.31
C VAL A 71 -0.81 -4.16 4.21
N ILE A 72 -0.14 -4.86 3.30
CA ILE A 72 -0.80 -5.65 2.24
C ILE A 72 -1.74 -6.70 2.87
N LYS A 73 -1.28 -7.42 3.90
CA LYS A 73 -2.11 -8.44 4.57
C LYS A 73 -3.35 -7.84 5.23
N VAL A 74 -3.24 -6.65 5.83
CA VAL A 74 -4.39 -5.94 6.42
C VAL A 74 -5.38 -5.52 5.34
N VAL A 75 -4.90 -4.95 4.23
CA VAL A 75 -5.73 -4.53 3.09
C VAL A 75 -6.46 -5.73 2.47
N VAL A 76 -5.78 -6.85 2.26
CA VAL A 76 -6.40 -8.07 1.72
C VAL A 76 -7.47 -8.63 2.66
N LYS A 77 -7.26 -8.58 3.97
CA LYS A 77 -8.30 -8.96 4.94
C LYS A 77 -9.54 -8.06 4.83
N ALA A 78 -9.33 -6.75 4.70
CA ALA A 78 -10.42 -5.81 4.51
C ALA A 78 -11.15 -6.06 3.17
N SER A 79 -10.43 -6.44 2.12
CA SER A 79 -11.02 -6.84 0.84
C SER A 79 -12.04 -7.95 1.00
N HIS A 80 -11.68 -9.04 1.68
CA HIS A 80 -12.58 -10.18 1.83
C HIS A 80 -13.86 -9.78 2.60
N ILE A 81 -13.75 -8.92 3.60
CA ILE A 81 -14.92 -8.40 4.33
C ILE A 81 -15.82 -7.57 3.40
N ILE A 82 -15.22 -6.74 2.54
CA ILE A 82 -15.97 -5.95 1.55
C ILE A 82 -16.65 -6.88 0.53
N ASP A 83 -15.95 -7.91 0.06
CA ASP A 83 -16.50 -8.90 -0.86
C ASP A 83 -17.73 -9.59 -0.25
N ASP A 84 -17.64 -10.05 1.00
CA ASP A 84 -18.77 -10.66 1.73
C ASP A 84 -19.99 -9.72 1.79
N ILE A 85 -19.78 -8.43 2.08
CA ILE A 85 -20.85 -7.42 2.10
C ILE A 85 -21.41 -7.18 0.69
N CYS A 86 -20.56 -7.20 -0.34
CA CYS A 86 -20.97 -6.93 -1.72
C CYS A 86 -21.74 -8.10 -2.35
N LEU A 87 -21.57 -9.33 -1.87
CA LEU A 87 -22.40 -10.46 -2.28
C LEU A 87 -23.88 -10.24 -1.94
N GLU A 88 -24.20 -9.48 -0.89
CA GLU A 88 -25.58 -9.13 -0.53
C GLU A 88 -26.12 -7.88 -1.26
N ARG A 89 -25.33 -7.30 -2.19
CA ARG A 89 -25.64 -6.05 -2.90
C ARG A 89 -25.59 -6.25 -4.42
N PRO A 90 -26.56 -6.98 -4.99
CA PRO A 90 -26.58 -7.24 -6.43
C PRO A 90 -26.69 -5.93 -7.22
N VAL A 91 -26.16 -5.95 -8.44
CA VAL A 91 -26.14 -4.80 -9.36
C VAL A 91 -26.80 -5.16 -10.71
N PRO A 92 -28.13 -5.40 -10.75
CA PRO A 92 -28.78 -5.94 -11.96
C PRO A 92 -28.60 -5.06 -13.19
N ALA A 93 -28.62 -3.73 -13.04
CA ALA A 93 -28.40 -2.81 -14.14
C ALA A 93 -27.02 -2.96 -14.79
N LEU A 94 -25.98 -3.23 -13.99
CA LEU A 94 -24.64 -3.51 -14.50
C LEU A 94 -24.59 -4.91 -15.12
N SER A 95 -25.18 -5.90 -14.47
CA SER A 95 -25.26 -7.29 -14.96
C SER A 95 -25.86 -7.39 -16.36
N LEU A 96 -26.87 -6.58 -16.69
CA LEU A 96 -27.48 -6.53 -18.03
C LEU A 96 -26.53 -6.05 -19.14
N SER A 97 -25.41 -5.40 -18.78
CA SER A 97 -24.37 -4.99 -19.73
C SER A 97 -23.29 -6.05 -19.99
N PHE A 98 -23.39 -7.22 -19.34
CA PHE A 98 -22.48 -8.35 -19.49
C PHE A 98 -23.26 -9.59 -19.95
N GLU A 99 -22.97 -10.05 -21.17
CA GLU A 99 -23.65 -11.19 -21.80
C GLU A 99 -23.66 -12.43 -20.90
N GLU A 100 -22.50 -12.79 -20.35
CA GLU A 100 -22.37 -13.98 -19.49
C GLU A 100 -23.11 -13.86 -18.15
N CYS A 101 -23.39 -12.66 -17.66
CA CYS A 101 -24.22 -12.50 -16.46
C CYS A 101 -25.67 -12.92 -16.74
N VAL A 102 -26.18 -12.59 -17.94
CA VAL A 102 -27.54 -12.93 -18.38
C VAL A 102 -27.63 -14.42 -18.70
N GLU A 103 -26.68 -14.94 -19.50
CA GLU A 103 -26.65 -16.36 -19.89
C GLU A 103 -26.60 -17.30 -18.69
N ASN A 104 -25.83 -16.94 -17.66
CA ASN A 104 -25.64 -17.77 -16.47
C ASN A 104 -26.61 -17.42 -15.32
N ALA A 105 -27.54 -16.47 -15.53
CA ALA A 105 -28.43 -15.93 -14.51
C ALA A 105 -27.70 -15.55 -13.20
N LYS A 106 -26.52 -14.92 -13.33
CA LYS A 106 -25.61 -14.65 -12.22
C LYS A 106 -25.21 -13.18 -12.24
N ASP A 107 -25.44 -12.48 -11.13
CA ASP A 107 -25.13 -11.06 -11.01
C ASP A 107 -23.61 -10.78 -11.15
N TYR A 108 -23.28 -9.60 -11.66
CA TYR A 108 -21.92 -9.10 -11.74
C TYR A 108 -21.24 -9.13 -10.37
N ALA A 109 -21.92 -8.75 -9.28
CA ALA A 109 -21.35 -8.80 -7.93
C ALA A 109 -20.87 -10.21 -7.55
N TRP A 110 -21.60 -11.24 -7.99
CA TRP A 110 -21.31 -12.66 -7.73
C TRP A 110 -20.29 -13.26 -8.70
N GLY A 111 -19.76 -12.48 -9.64
CA GLY A 111 -18.82 -12.92 -10.65
C GLY A 111 -19.50 -13.68 -11.79
N GLY A 112 -20.57 -13.11 -12.35
CA GLY A 112 -21.23 -13.60 -13.56
C GLY A 112 -20.53 -13.20 -14.88
N ALA A 113 -19.58 -12.27 -14.86
CA ALA A 113 -18.87 -11.83 -16.05
C ALA A 113 -17.92 -12.92 -16.60
N LYS A 114 -17.60 -12.86 -17.91
CA LYS A 114 -16.69 -13.79 -18.60
C LYS A 114 -15.35 -13.97 -17.88
N TYR A 115 -14.75 -12.84 -17.49
CA TYR A 115 -13.48 -12.78 -16.79
C TYR A 115 -13.67 -12.00 -15.49
N ASN A 116 -13.06 -12.48 -14.41
CA ASN A 116 -13.12 -11.87 -13.10
C ASN A 116 -11.69 -11.64 -12.60
N THR A 117 -11.32 -10.39 -12.34
CA THR A 117 -9.99 -10.03 -11.84
C THR A 117 -10.10 -9.03 -10.68
N GLY A 118 -9.06 -8.99 -9.85
CA GLY A 118 -9.02 -8.17 -8.65
C GLY A 118 -9.41 -8.93 -7.38
N ASN A 119 -9.69 -8.22 -6.27
CA ASN A 119 -9.69 -6.75 -6.15
C ASN A 119 -8.27 -6.16 -6.28
N GLY A 120 -8.15 -5.03 -6.98
CA GLY A 120 -6.88 -4.32 -7.08
C GLY A 120 -6.48 -3.62 -5.78
N ILE A 121 -5.18 -3.41 -5.60
CA ILE A 121 -4.61 -2.55 -4.57
C ILE A 121 -3.70 -1.56 -5.29
N ILE A 122 -3.93 -0.26 -5.13
CA ILE A 122 -3.11 0.76 -5.76
C ILE A 122 -1.98 1.11 -4.81
N CYS A 123 -0.77 1.16 -5.36
CA CYS A 123 0.41 1.60 -4.62
C CYS A 123 0.82 2.98 -5.11
N ILE A 124 0.64 4.00 -4.26
CA ILE A 124 1.02 5.38 -4.55
C ILE A 124 2.35 5.73 -3.88
N GLY A 125 3.08 6.72 -4.40
CA GLY A 125 4.35 7.16 -3.80
C GLY A 125 5.52 6.19 -4.00
N VAL A 126 5.57 5.50 -5.14
CA VAL A 126 6.66 4.58 -5.49
C VAL A 126 8.02 5.29 -5.45
N SER A 127 8.09 6.50 -6.03
CA SER A 127 9.29 7.34 -6.01
C SER A 127 9.70 7.74 -4.59
N ASP A 128 8.72 8.08 -3.73
CA ASP A 128 8.99 8.48 -2.34
C ASP A 128 9.63 7.34 -1.55
N LEU A 129 9.10 6.12 -1.69
CA LEU A 129 9.69 4.93 -1.07
C LEU A 129 11.11 4.68 -1.58
N ILE A 130 11.31 4.65 -2.90
CA ILE A 130 12.61 4.34 -3.52
C ILE A 130 13.65 5.38 -3.09
N ASN A 131 13.34 6.66 -3.23
CA ASN A 131 14.27 7.74 -2.92
C ASN A 131 14.59 7.79 -1.43
N SER A 132 13.59 7.58 -0.56
CA SER A 132 13.82 7.52 0.89
C SER A 132 14.73 6.36 1.28
N VAL A 133 14.49 5.15 0.75
CA VAL A 133 15.35 3.98 1.02
C VAL A 133 16.78 4.23 0.51
N ALA A 134 16.91 4.79 -0.70
CA ALA A 134 18.21 5.12 -1.28
C ALA A 134 18.96 6.19 -0.48
N ALA A 135 18.27 7.23 -0.02
CA ALA A 135 18.84 8.29 0.82
C ALA A 135 19.35 7.73 2.14
N VAL A 136 18.58 6.91 2.84
CA VAL A 136 19.01 6.27 4.09
C VAL A 136 20.21 5.35 3.84
N LYS A 137 20.17 4.52 2.78
CA LYS A 137 21.32 3.68 2.40
C LYS A 137 22.58 4.52 2.24
N HIS A 138 22.48 5.58 1.44
CA HIS A 138 23.61 6.41 1.10
C HIS A 138 24.16 7.16 2.31
N LEU A 139 23.32 7.95 2.99
CA LEU A 139 23.74 8.86 4.05
C LEU A 139 24.10 8.16 5.36
N VAL A 140 23.36 7.10 5.72
CA VAL A 140 23.53 6.43 7.03
C VAL A 140 24.49 5.25 6.94
N TYR A 141 24.44 4.46 5.88
CA TYR A 141 25.19 3.20 5.79
C TYR A 141 26.43 3.28 4.90
N ASP A 142 26.32 3.88 3.71
CA ASP A 142 27.42 3.93 2.74
C ASP A 142 28.45 5.03 3.09
N THR A 143 28.02 6.29 3.21
CA THR A 143 28.90 7.44 3.49
C THR A 143 29.03 7.73 4.98
N LYS A 144 28.03 7.33 5.77
CA LYS A 144 27.93 7.63 7.22
C LYS A 144 28.02 9.12 7.53
N SER A 145 27.56 9.97 6.60
CA SER A 145 27.52 11.43 6.79
C SER A 145 26.45 11.86 7.80
N VAL A 146 25.44 11.02 8.03
CA VAL A 146 24.35 11.26 8.99
C VAL A 146 24.12 9.99 9.81
N THR A 147 24.01 10.10 11.13
CA THR A 147 23.59 8.96 11.98
C THR A 147 22.09 8.74 11.89
N MET A 148 21.61 7.51 12.13
CA MET A 148 20.17 7.23 12.16
C MET A 148 19.42 8.16 13.13
N LYS A 149 20.01 8.46 14.30
CA LYS A 149 19.43 9.39 15.27
C LYS A 149 19.27 10.80 14.69
N GLN A 150 20.31 11.34 14.06
CA GLN A 150 20.25 12.67 13.45
C GLN A 150 19.17 12.75 12.36
N LEU A 151 19.04 11.71 11.53
CA LEU A 151 17.99 11.63 10.53
C LEU A 151 16.59 11.61 11.17
N LEU A 152 16.38 10.82 12.21
CA LEU A 152 15.09 10.76 12.91
C LEU A 152 14.72 12.09 13.58
N ASP A 153 15.70 12.75 14.20
CA ASP A 153 15.53 14.06 14.82
C ASP A 153 15.19 15.12 13.75
N ALA A 154 15.91 15.13 12.62
CA ALA A 154 15.64 16.03 11.49
C ALA A 154 14.22 15.83 10.91
N LEU A 155 13.82 14.58 10.66
CA LEU A 155 12.48 14.25 10.19
C LEU A 155 11.38 14.60 11.21
N ALA A 156 11.69 14.55 12.51
CA ALA A 156 10.74 14.93 13.55
C ALA A 156 10.52 16.45 13.63
N GLY A 157 11.56 17.23 13.33
CA GLY A 157 11.51 18.69 13.23
C GLY A 157 11.19 19.23 11.84
N ASP A 158 10.77 18.38 10.88
CA ASP A 158 10.54 18.77 9.48
C ASP A 158 11.74 19.54 8.87
N PHE A 159 12.95 19.08 9.20
CA PHE A 159 14.24 19.64 8.78
C PHE A 159 14.53 21.09 9.22
N GLN A 160 13.67 21.74 10.02
CA GLN A 160 13.82 23.16 10.39
C GLN A 160 15.16 23.47 11.08
N ASP A 161 15.62 22.57 11.95
CA ASP A 161 16.88 22.70 12.68
C ASP A 161 18.06 21.93 12.02
N ALA A 162 17.82 21.33 10.84
CA ALA A 162 18.80 20.51 10.13
C ALA A 162 18.73 20.70 8.60
N PRO A 163 18.90 21.93 8.07
CA PRO A 163 18.72 22.21 6.64
C PRO A 163 19.79 21.58 5.72
N GLU A 164 20.91 21.14 6.30
CA GLU A 164 22.03 20.48 5.59
C GLU A 164 21.87 18.94 5.53
N ILE A 165 20.83 18.39 6.18
CA ILE A 165 20.43 16.97 6.14
C ILE A 165 19.23 16.84 5.20
#